data_AF-A0A2N0NCK8-F1
#
_entry.id   AF-A0A2N0NCK8-F1
#
_cell.length_a   1.000
_cell.length_b   1.000
_cell.length_c   1.000
_cell.angle_alpha   90.00
_cell.angle_beta   90.00
_cell.angle_gamma   90.00
#
_symmetry.space_group_name_H-M   'P 1'
#
loop_
_entity.id
_entity.type
_entity.pdbx_description
1 polymer ?
#
loop_
_entity_poly.entity_id
_entity_poly.type
_entity_poly.pdbx_seq_one_letter_code
_entity_poly.pdbx_strand_id
1 'polypeptide(L)' 'MVEDSYVSRKRSLSVVVDYDRKMYLFGGWLINNEYTNDMFILDTINLSWSSLNATVPMVWLCR' A
#
# COMPACT_ATOMS: atom_id res chain seq x y z
N MET A 1 -20.04 -8.54 -11.68
CA MET A 1 -20.20 -8.04 -10.31
C MET A 1 -18.82 -7.62 -9.84
N VAL A 2 -18.40 -6.41 -10.22
CA VAL A 2 -17.23 -5.80 -9.58
C VAL A 2 -17.85 -5.01 -8.45
N GLU A 3 -17.59 -5.47 -7.24
CA GLU A 3 -17.96 -4.74 -6.03
C GLU A 3 -17.14 -3.46 -6.09
N ASP A 4 -17.78 -2.34 -6.46
CA ASP A 4 -17.19 -1.01 -6.45
C ASP A 4 -16.92 -0.66 -4.98
N SER A 5 -15.85 -1.26 -4.45
CA SER A 5 -15.29 -0.92 -3.16
C SER A 5 -15.04 0.58 -3.17
N TYR A 6 -15.49 1.25 -2.12
CA TYR A 6 -15.37 2.69 -1.96
C TYR A 6 -13.88 3.06 -1.85
N VAL A 7 -13.17 3.13 -2.99
CA VAL A 7 -11.74 3.43 -3.05
C VAL A 7 -11.56 4.89 -2.67
N SER A 8 -11.37 5.10 -1.37
CA SER A 8 -11.12 6.42 -0.82
C SER A 8 -9.73 6.86 -1.26
N ARG A 9 -9.66 7.93 -2.06
CA ARG A 9 -8.39 8.49 -2.52
C ARG A 9 -7.52 8.88 -1.33
N LYS A 10 -6.35 8.27 -1.22
CA LYS A 10 -5.35 8.60 -0.21
C LYS A 10 -4.40 9.69 -0.71
N ARG A 11 -3.96 10.56 0.18
CA ARG A 11 -2.92 11.57 -0.05
C ARG A 11 -1.68 11.23 0.76
N SER A 12 -0.53 11.79 0.37
CA SER A 12 0.71 11.70 1.15
C SER A 12 1.14 10.25 1.48
N LEU A 13 0.96 9.35 0.51
CA LEU A 13 1.42 7.97 0.60
C LEU A 13 2.95 7.93 0.67
N SER A 14 3.49 7.06 1.53
CA SER A 14 4.91 6.73 1.50
C SER A 14 5.15 5.65 0.46
N VAL A 15 6.08 5.89 -0.46
CA VAL A 15 6.39 4.96 -1.55
C VAL A 15 7.86 4.59 -1.50
N VAL A 16 8.14 3.29 -1.54
CA VAL A 16 9.50 2.73 -1.63
C VAL A 16 9.53 1.77 -2.81
N VAL A 17 10.62 1.82 -3.58
CA VAL A 17 10.85 0.90 -4.70
C VAL A 17 12.10 0.10 -4.40
N ASP A 18 12.03 -1.22 -4.54
CA ASP A 18 13.18 -2.11 -4.35
C ASP A 18 13.88 -2.47 -5.68
N TYR A 19 14.96 -3.25 -5.57
CA TYR A 19 15.69 -3.75 -6.73
C TYR A 19 14.95 -4.88 -7.47
N ASP A 20 14.01 -5.55 -6.80
CA ASP A 20 13.18 -6.63 -7.37
C ASP A 20 11.97 -6.10 -8.14
N ARG A 21 11.94 -4.78 -8.41
CA ARG A 21 10.90 -4.11 -9.20
C ARG A 21 9.53 -4.19 -8.54
N LYS A 22 9.50 -4.20 -7.22
CA LYS A 22 8.30 -4.07 -6.40
C LYS A 22 8.21 -2.65 -5.86
N MET A 23 7.02 -2.07 -5.97
CA MET A 23 6.69 -0.79 -5.35
C MET A 23 5.84 -1.05 -4.13
N TYR A 24 6.28 -0.55 -2.99
CA TYR A 24 5.61 -0.64 -1.70
C TYR A 24 4.99 0.71 -1.39
N LEU A 25 3.66 0.75 -1.29
CA LEU A 25 2.89 1.93 -0.93
C LEU A 25 2.34 1.72 0.48
N PHE A 26 2.73 2.57 1.41
CA PHE A 26 2.31 2.45 2.81
C PHE A 26 1.58 3.70 3.30
N GLY A 27 0.47 3.45 4.00
CA GLY A 27 -0.28 4.40 4.78
C GLY A 27 -0.98 5.47 3.95
N GLY A 28 -0.77 6.73 4.33
CA GLY A 28 -1.41 7.89 3.71
C GLY A 28 -2.56 8.46 4.53
N TRP A 29 -3.09 9.56 4.03
CA TRP A 29 -4.12 10.40 4.66
C TRP A 29 -5.41 10.38 3.85
N LEU A 30 -6.51 10.04 4.52
CA LEU A 30 -7.85 10.03 3.93
C LEU A 30 -8.50 11.42 4.01
N ILE A 31 -9.57 11.61 3.22
CA ILE A 31 -10.30 12.88 3.18
C ILE A 31 -11.05 13.19 4.47
N ASN A 32 -11.38 12.18 5.27
CA ASN A 32 -12.00 12.29 6.58
C ASN A 32 -10.99 12.57 7.71
N ASN A 33 -9.77 12.98 7.36
CA ASN A 33 -8.69 13.29 8.29
C ASN A 33 -8.18 12.09 9.11
N GLU A 34 -8.23 10.89 8.54
CA GLU A 34 -7.70 9.68 9.18
C GLU A 34 -6.40 9.22 8.51
N TYR A 35 -5.46 8.76 9.34
CA TYR A 35 -4.28 8.04 8.89
C TYR A 35 -4.64 6.57 8.66
N THR A 36 -4.15 6.01 7.57
CA THR A 36 -4.29 4.58 7.29
C THR A 36 -2.97 3.87 7.52
N ASN A 37 -3.04 2.60 7.89
CA ASN A 37 -1.88 1.70 8.00
C ASN A 37 -1.91 0.61 6.92
N ASP A 38 -2.70 0.81 5.87
CA ASP A 38 -2.78 -0.18 4.79
C ASP A 38 -1.51 -0.14 3.95
N MET A 39 -1.13 -1.31 3.47
CA MET A 39 0.00 -1.47 2.58
C MET A 39 -0.42 -2.10 1.27
N PHE A 40 0.04 -1.53 0.17
CA PHE A 40 -0.12 -2.08 -1.16
C PHE A 40 1.24 -2.38 -1.77
N ILE A 41 1.33 -3.50 -2.46
CA ILE A 41 2.51 -3.90 -3.21
C ILE A 41 2.10 -4.01 -4.67
N LEU A 42 2.80 -3.29 -5.54
CA LEU A 42 2.72 -3.44 -6.98
C LEU A 42 3.96 -4.20 -7.46
N ASP A 43 3.75 -5.38 -8.01
CA ASP A 43 4.76 -6.06 -8.82
C ASP A 43 4.75 -5.43 -10.21
N THR A 44 5.81 -4.68 -10.55
CA THR A 44 5.87 -3.96 -11.83
C THR A 44 6.26 -4.85 -13.01
N ILE A 45 6.69 -6.10 -12.77
CA ILE A 45 6.99 -7.09 -13.80
C ILE A 45 5.69 -7.76 -14.23
N ASN A 46 4.94 -8.27 -13.25
CA ASN A 46 3.71 -9.02 -13.49
C ASN A 46 2.46 -8.13 -13.55
N LEU A 47 2.61 -6.84 -13.24
CA LEU A 47 1.52 -5.86 -13.15
C LEU A 47 0.38 -6.32 -12.23
N SER A 48 0.74 -6.95 -11.12
CA SER A 48 -0.19 -7.49 -10.13
C SER A 48 -0.15 -6.70 -8.82
N TRP A 49 -1.31 -6.59 -8.19
CA TRP A 49 -1.49 -5.87 -6.93
C TRP A 49 -1.68 -6.86 -5.78
N SER A 50 -1.11 -6.54 -4.63
CA SER A 50 -1.36 -7.23 -3.37
C SER A 50 -1.63 -6.20 -2.27
N SER A 51 -2.64 -6.45 -1.43
CA SER A 51 -2.92 -5.65 -0.24
C SER A 51 -2.57 -6.42 1.02
N LEU A 52 -1.97 -5.71 1.97
CA LEU A 52 -1.65 -6.21 3.30
C LEU A 52 -2.35 -5.32 4.31
N ASN A 53 -3.26 -5.89 5.07
CA ASN A 53 -3.80 -5.24 6.26
C ASN A 53 -2.75 -5.42 7.36
N ALA A 54 -1.94 -4.39 7.60
CA ALA A 54 -0.91 -4.43 8.62
C ALA A 54 -1.55 -4.35 10.02
N THR A 55 -2.06 -5.49 10.51
CA THR A 55 -2.48 -5.63 11.93
C THR A 55 -1.26 -5.70 12.86
N VAL A 56 -0.07 -5.94 12.29
CA VAL A 56 1.22 -5.94 12.96
C VAL A 56 2.14 -4.95 12.25
N PRO A 57 2.88 -4.11 13.00
CA PRO A 57 3.87 -3.21 12.40
C PRO A 57 4.89 -4.06 11.64
N MET A 58 5.01 -3.82 10.33
CA MET A 58 6.06 -4.44 9.54
C MET A 58 7.41 -3.96 10.07
N VAL A 59 8.11 -4.84 10.77
CA VAL A 59 9.52 -4.67 11.07
C VAL A 59 10.26 -4.86 9.74
N TRP A 60 10.79 -3.78 9.19
CA TRP A 60 11.71 -3.85 8.06
C TRP A 60 12.96 -4.58 8.55
N LEU A 61 12.99 -5.90 8.38
CA LEU A 61 14.20 -6.69 8.54
C LEU A 61 15.15 -6.25 7.43
N CYS A 62 16.08 -5.35 7.77
CA CYS A 62 17.28 -5.14 6.99
C CYS A 62 18.02 -6.47 6.99
N ARG A 63 18.00 -7.16 5.85
CA ARG A 63 18.78 -8.37 5.60
C ARG A 63 19.87 -8.06 4.61
#